data_AF-A0A8X6UFW3-F1
#
_entry.id   AF-A0A8X6UFW3-F1
#
_cell.length_a   1.000
_cell.length_b   1.000
_cell.length_c   1.000
_cell.angle_alpha   90.00
_cell.angle_beta   90.00
_cell.angle_gamma   90.00
#
_symmetry.space_group_name_H-M   'P 1'
#
loop_
_entity.id
_entity.type
_entity.pdbx_description
1 polymer ?
#
loop_
_entity_poly.entity_id
_entity_poly.type
_entity_poly.pdbx_seq_one_letter_code
_entity_poly.pdbx_strand_id
1 'polypeptide(L)'
;MPNNLSENNILGSDIFFTLDSEEIILANSKNTKENRLVFAVMLKFFQVEGRYPTPSDVIQQTMINSLAMQLDCCDMNLDNYDWHNRSSKRFRQEINYFI
;
A
#
# COMPACT_ATOMS: atom_id res chain seq x y z
N MET A 1 21.10 -28.36 -9.09
CA MET A 1 20.16 -28.25 -7.97
C MET A 1 19.97 -26.78 -7.68
N PRO A 2 18.83 -26.16 -8.05
CA PRO A 2 18.55 -24.79 -7.68
C PRO A 2 18.09 -24.72 -6.21
N ASN A 3 18.34 -23.56 -5.63
CA ASN A 3 18.44 -23.29 -4.21
C ASN A 3 17.05 -22.97 -3.61
N ASN A 4 16.41 -23.94 -2.95
CA ASN A 4 15.07 -23.83 -2.33
C ASN A 4 14.99 -22.90 -1.09
N LEU A 5 15.97 -22.02 -0.89
CA LEU A 5 16.05 -21.11 0.26
C LEU A 5 15.61 -19.66 -0.07
N SER A 6 15.32 -19.36 -1.34
CA SER A 6 14.79 -18.04 -1.75
C SER A 6 13.26 -18.00 -1.88
N GLU A 7 12.59 -19.13 -2.11
CA GLU A 7 11.15 -19.15 -2.40
C GLU A 7 10.29 -19.03 -1.11
N ASN A 8 10.80 -19.53 0.02
CA ASN A 8 10.04 -19.56 1.28
C ASN A 8 9.98 -18.21 2.03
N ASN A 9 10.81 -17.23 1.66
CA ASN A 9 10.75 -15.87 2.23
C ASN A 9 9.80 -14.94 1.46
N ILE A 10 9.37 -15.30 0.25
CA ILE A 10 8.47 -14.49 -0.58
C ILE A 10 7.03 -14.64 -0.06
N LEU A 11 6.63 -15.87 0.29
CA LEU A 11 5.27 -16.19 0.74
C LEU A 11 4.89 -15.58 2.10
N GLY A 12 5.88 -15.26 2.96
CA GLY A 12 5.64 -14.71 4.29
C GLY A 12 5.38 -13.20 4.31
N SER A 13 5.98 -12.44 3.39
CA SER A 13 5.76 -10.99 3.27
C SER A 13 4.52 -10.63 2.44
N ASP A 14 4.13 -11.49 1.49
CA ASP A 14 3.03 -11.19 0.56
C ASP A 14 1.65 -11.22 1.22
N ILE A 15 1.46 -12.01 2.29
CA ILE A 15 0.17 -12.06 3.01
C ILE A 15 -0.15 -10.69 3.64
N PHE A 16 0.86 -9.97 4.15
CA PHE A 16 0.66 -8.67 4.79
C PHE A 16 0.30 -7.54 3.81
N PHE A 17 0.58 -7.72 2.52
CA PHE A 17 0.39 -6.70 1.48
C PHE A 17 -0.67 -7.09 0.44
N THR A 18 -1.63 -7.93 0.84
CA THR A 18 -2.78 -8.33 0.03
C THR A 18 -4.02 -7.50 0.40
N LEU A 19 -4.70 -6.93 -0.60
CA LEU A 19 -5.97 -6.23 -0.46
C LEU A 19 -7.13 -7.22 -0.62
N ASP A 20 -8.13 -7.15 0.26
CA ASP A 20 -9.40 -7.83 0.05
C ASP A 20 -10.30 -7.08 -0.94
N SER A 21 -11.46 -7.68 -1.27
CA SER A 21 -12.41 -7.13 -2.22
C SER A 21 -12.94 -5.73 -1.84
N GLU A 22 -13.21 -5.48 -0.56
CA GLU A 22 -13.71 -4.19 -0.09
C GLU A 22 -12.62 -3.12 -0.13
N GLU A 23 -11.40 -3.49 0.25
CA GLU A 23 -10.22 -2.63 0.18
C GLU A 23 -9.87 -2.27 -1.27
N ILE A 24 -9.98 -3.22 -2.21
CA ILE A 24 -9.80 -2.97 -3.65
C ILE A 24 -10.84 -1.97 -4.15
N ILE A 25 -12.12 -2.13 -3.76
CA ILE A 25 -13.19 -1.20 -4.13
C ILE A 25 -12.90 0.20 -3.57
N LEU A 26 -12.50 0.26 -2.30
CA LEU A 26 -12.20 1.51 -1.61
C LEU A 26 -11.01 2.24 -2.24
N ALA A 27 -9.93 1.52 -2.53
CA ALA A 27 -8.77 2.07 -3.23
C ALA A 27 -9.16 2.55 -4.63
N ASN A 28 -9.86 1.74 -5.44
CA ASN A 28 -10.25 2.10 -6.80
C ASN A 28 -11.24 3.28 -6.89
N SER A 29 -11.94 3.61 -5.81
CA SER A 29 -12.76 4.82 -5.73
C SER A 29 -11.95 6.12 -5.77
N LYS A 30 -10.60 6.07 -5.65
CA LYS A 30 -9.75 7.25 -5.83
C LYS A 30 -9.59 7.62 -7.31
N ASN A 31 -9.57 8.94 -7.56
CA ASN A 31 -9.65 9.51 -8.91
C ASN A 31 -8.44 9.23 -9.82
N THR A 32 -7.24 9.00 -9.28
CA THR A 32 -6.02 8.79 -10.07
C THR A 32 -5.34 7.50 -9.65
N LYS A 33 -4.63 6.83 -10.57
CA LYS A 33 -3.82 5.64 -10.25
C LYS A 33 -2.87 5.90 -9.08
N GLU A 34 -2.29 7.10 -9.01
CA GLU A 34 -1.48 7.57 -7.88
C GLU A 34 -2.25 7.54 -6.56
N ASN A 35 -3.42 8.17 -6.52
CA ASN A 35 -4.21 8.23 -5.32
C ASN A 35 -4.70 6.84 -4.89
N ARG A 36 -5.00 5.94 -5.85
CA ARG A 36 -5.37 4.55 -5.55
C ARG A 36 -4.22 3.83 -4.85
N LEU A 37 -3.01 3.93 -5.39
CA LEU A 37 -1.83 3.29 -4.84
C LEU A 37 -1.44 3.88 -3.48
N VAL A 38 -1.40 5.21 -3.37
CA VAL A 38 -1.12 5.90 -2.10
C VAL A 38 -2.13 5.50 -1.03
N PHE A 39 -3.42 5.48 -1.37
CA PHE A 39 -4.47 5.08 -0.46
C PHE A 39 -4.24 3.66 0.06
N ALA A 40 -3.97 2.71 -0.84
CA ALA A 40 -3.71 1.32 -0.49
C ALA A 40 -2.46 1.16 0.39
N VAL A 41 -1.37 1.88 0.08
CA VAL A 41 -0.16 1.88 0.91
C VAL A 41 -0.48 2.42 2.30
N MET A 42 -1.19 3.54 2.42
CA MET A 42 -1.57 4.10 3.71
C MET A 42 -2.46 3.15 4.52
N LEU A 43 -3.40 2.48 3.87
CA LEU A 43 -4.29 1.51 4.49
C LEU A 43 -3.52 0.32 5.05
N LYS A 44 -2.70 -0.33 4.21
CA LYS A 44 -1.94 -1.52 4.63
C LYS A 44 -0.88 -1.17 5.66
N PHE A 45 -0.23 -0.02 5.52
CA PHE A 45 0.71 0.47 6.53
C PHE A 45 0.02 0.71 7.87
N PHE A 46 -1.18 1.30 7.87
CA PHE A 46 -1.95 1.48 9.11
C PHE A 46 -2.37 0.16 9.75
N GLN A 47 -2.77 -0.84 8.96
CA GLN A 47 -3.12 -2.17 9.49
C GLN A 47 -1.93 -2.90 10.10
N VAL A 48 -0.73 -2.76 9.52
CA VAL A 48 0.49 -3.42 9.99
C VAL A 48 1.12 -2.68 11.19
N GLU A 49 1.20 -1.34 11.10
CA GLU A 49 1.97 -0.51 12.05
C GLU A 49 1.10 0.23 13.09
N GLY A 50 -0.22 0.24 12.93
CA GLY A 50 -1.16 0.97 13.79
C GLY A 50 -1.06 2.50 13.70
N ARG A 51 -0.33 3.02 12.71
CA ARG A 51 -0.12 4.46 12.46
C ARG A 51 0.01 4.73 10.98
N TYR A 52 -0.07 5.99 10.56
CA TYR A 52 0.12 6.37 9.15
C TYR A 52 1.59 6.62 8.78
N PRO A 53 1.96 6.50 7.49
CA PRO A 53 3.28 6.88 7.01
C PRO A 53 3.61 8.35 7.29
N THR A 54 4.88 8.58 7.56
CA THR A 54 5.51 9.90 7.71
C THR A 54 6.64 10.04 6.68
N PRO A 55 7.12 11.26 6.39
CA PRO A 55 8.24 11.47 5.48
C PRO A 55 9.56 10.78 5.90
N SER A 56 9.69 10.39 7.18
CA SER A 56 10.85 9.63 7.68
C SER A 56 10.70 8.11 7.54
N ASP A 57 9.52 7.61 7.19
CA ASP A 57 9.31 6.18 7.03
C ASP A 57 9.82 5.71 5.66
N VAL A 58 10.55 4.59 5.67
CA VAL A 58 10.93 3.88 4.45
C VAL A 58 9.88 2.83 4.17
N ILE A 59 9.06 3.07 3.15
CA ILE A 59 8.07 2.09 2.70
C ILE A 59 8.80 1.03 1.87
N GLN A 60 8.58 -0.24 2.21
CA GLN A 60 9.21 -1.34 1.49
C GLN A 60 8.73 -1.37 0.03
N GLN A 61 9.66 -1.42 -0.92
CA GLN A 61 9.31 -1.45 -2.34
C GLN A 61 8.44 -2.67 -2.70
N THR A 62 8.61 -3.78 -1.99
CA THR A 62 7.78 -4.98 -2.11
C THR A 62 6.30 -4.68 -1.84
N MET A 63 6.00 -3.93 -0.79
CA MET A 63 4.64 -3.48 -0.46
C MET A 63 4.04 -2.63 -1.59
N ILE A 64 4.80 -1.65 -2.09
CA ILE A 64 4.35 -0.77 -3.17
C ILE A 64 4.05 -1.61 -4.43
N ASN A 65 4.96 -2.51 -4.80
CA ASN A 65 4.82 -3.34 -6.00
C ASN A 65 3.63 -4.29 -5.90
N SER A 66 3.46 -5.00 -4.77
CA SER A 66 2.35 -5.93 -4.58
C SER A 66 1.00 -5.21 -4.64
N LEU A 67 0.88 -4.01 -4.07
CA LEU A 67 -0.34 -3.21 -4.13
C LEU A 67 -0.58 -2.61 -5.53
N ALA A 68 0.48 -2.18 -6.21
CA ALA A 68 0.38 -1.67 -7.57
C ALA A 68 -0.15 -2.74 -8.54
N MET A 69 0.32 -3.98 -8.42
CA MET A 69 -0.16 -5.11 -9.23
C MET A 69 -1.65 -5.39 -9.01
N GLN A 70 -2.12 -5.35 -7.76
CA GLN A 70 -3.53 -5.61 -7.42
C GLN A 70 -4.48 -4.52 -7.92
N LEU A 71 -3.97 -3.30 -8.11
CA LEU A 71 -4.77 -2.13 -8.53
C LEU A 71 -4.58 -1.74 -9.99
N ASP A 72 -3.84 -2.51 -10.80
CA ASP A 72 -3.45 -2.16 -12.16
C ASP A 72 -2.79 -0.76 -12.24
N CYS A 73 -1.93 -0.47 -11.26
CA CYS A 73 -1.21 0.79 -11.09
C CYS A 73 0.31 0.63 -11.21
N CYS A 74 0.76 -0.35 -11.99
CA CYS A 74 2.19 -0.61 -12.27
C CYS A 74 2.90 0.67 -12.76
N ASP A 75 4.22 0.76 -12.52
CA ASP A 75 5.13 1.86 -12.89
C ASP A 75 5.10 3.13 -12.01
N MET A 76 4.43 3.08 -10.87
CA MET A 76 4.30 4.20 -9.94
C MET A 76 5.34 4.13 -8.83
N ASN A 77 6.08 5.22 -8.60
CA ASN A 77 7.06 5.36 -7.54
C ASN A 77 6.55 6.36 -6.47
N LEU A 78 6.70 6.02 -5.18
CA LEU A 78 6.27 6.84 -4.04
C LEU A 78 7.43 7.33 -3.14
N ASP A 79 8.70 7.16 -3.55
CA ASP A 79 9.91 7.50 -2.78
C ASP A 79 9.91 8.94 -2.26
N ASN A 80 9.30 9.87 -3.01
CA ASN A 80 9.22 11.29 -2.65
C ASN A 80 7.78 11.77 -2.39
N TYR A 81 6.86 10.85 -2.11
CA TYR A 81 5.46 11.21 -1.89
C TYR A 81 5.27 11.95 -0.55
N ASP A 82 4.58 13.09 -0.57
CA ASP A 82 4.24 13.83 0.64
C ASP A 82 3.02 13.20 1.34
N TRP A 83 3.26 12.38 2.36
CA TRP A 83 2.24 11.75 3.20
C TRP A 83 1.39 12.73 4.04
N HIS A 84 1.70 14.02 4.03
CA HIS A 84 0.96 15.07 4.74
C HIS A 84 0.15 16.01 3.86
N ASN A 85 0.10 15.74 2.55
CA ASN A 85 -0.68 16.55 1.64
C ASN A 85 -2.19 16.47 1.91
N ARG A 86 -2.97 17.30 1.22
CA ARG A 86 -4.44 17.37 1.41
C ARG A 86 -5.14 16.03 1.12
N SER A 87 -4.69 15.30 0.11
CA SER A 87 -5.24 13.99 -0.24
C SER A 87 -4.95 12.97 0.84
N SER A 88 -3.71 12.90 1.35
CA SER A 88 -3.35 12.01 2.44
C SER A 88 -4.15 12.27 3.71
N LYS A 89 -4.38 13.54 4.07
CA LYS A 89 -5.26 13.89 5.22
C LYS A 89 -6.68 13.35 5.04
N ARG A 90 -7.24 13.47 3.84
CA ARG A 90 -8.56 12.92 3.51
C ARG A 90 -8.56 11.39 3.57
N PHE A 91 -7.52 10.73 3.03
CA PHE A 91 -7.41 9.27 3.06
C PHE A 91 -7.36 8.72 4.48
N ARG A 92 -6.67 9.39 5.42
CA ARG A 92 -6.70 9.01 6.84
C ARG A 92 -8.11 9.00 7.42
N GLN A 93 -8.93 10.01 7.08
CA GLN A 93 -10.31 10.06 7.54
C GLN A 93 -11.15 8.92 6.97
N GLU A 94 -10.96 8.62 5.68
CA GLU A 94 -11.68 7.53 5.01
C GLU A 94 -11.24 6.15 5.54
N ILE A 95 -9.94 5.93 5.77
CA ILE A 95 -9.41 4.70 6.37
C ILE A 95 -9.93 4.52 7.79
N ASN A 96 -9.91 5.57 8.62
CA ASN A 96 -10.43 5.53 9.99
C ASN A 96 -11.95 5.28 10.06
N TYR A 97 -12.71 5.58 9.01
CA TYR A 97 -14.14 5.30 8.94
C TYR A 97 -14.41 3.87 8.45
N PHE A 98 -13.51 3.32 7.65
CA PHE A 98 -13.63 1.99 7.07
C PHE A 98 -13.28 0.86 8.07
N ILE A 99 -12.25 1.06 8.89
CA ILE A 99 -11.78 0.11 9.91
C ILE A 99 -12.54 0.31 11.22
#